data_AF-A0A2N1Y6E2-F1
#
_entry.id   AF-A0A2N1Y6E2-F1
#
_cell.length_a   1.000
_cell.length_b   1.000
_cell.length_c   1.000
_cell.angle_alpha   90.00
_cell.angle_beta   90.00
_cell.angle_gamma   90.00
#
_symmetry.space_group_name_H-M   'P 1'
#
loop_
_entity.id
_entity.type
_entity.pdbx_description
1 polymer ?
#
loop_
_entity_poly.entity_id
_entity_poly.type
_entity_poly.pdbx_seq_one_letter_code
_entity_poly.pdbx_strand_id
1 'polypeptide(L)'
;MNECSGPGTRASIVAALAYAVTVLLCVWLLKHPLADAAPVWRALVALVPMAPITWMIRVQVAIILARDELQRRIDLEAIAIASIGVGLGSLSLALLIVARVWDVSGRSALLWVLPALSLSYGLARYWVARRYR
;
A
#
# COMPACT_ATOMS: atom_id res chain seq x y z
N MET A 1 19.10 6.77 -18.53
CA MET A 1 18.33 5.87 -17.64
C MET A 1 19.03 5.60 -16.31
N ASN A 2 20.01 6.41 -15.88
CA ASN A 2 20.89 6.09 -14.73
C ASN A 2 20.92 7.17 -13.62
N GLU A 3 19.94 8.08 -13.52
CA GLU A 3 20.05 9.28 -12.65
C GLU A 3 19.00 9.39 -11.53
N CYS A 4 18.61 8.31 -10.85
CA CYS A 4 17.62 8.41 -9.75
C CYS A 4 17.93 7.56 -8.51
N SER A 5 19.20 7.46 -8.13
CA SER A 5 19.62 6.92 -6.83
C SER A 5 19.87 8.04 -5.81
N GLY A 6 18.91 8.95 -5.64
CA GLY A 6 18.95 9.97 -4.58
C GLY A 6 18.76 9.37 -3.17
N PRO A 7 19.08 10.10 -2.09
CA PRO A 7 18.87 9.68 -0.70
C PRO A 7 17.41 9.29 -0.40
N GLY A 8 16.44 9.82 -1.16
CA GLY A 8 15.03 9.45 -1.06
C GLY A 8 14.73 7.99 -1.43
N THR A 9 15.44 7.41 -2.40
CA THR A 9 15.19 6.03 -2.84
C THR A 9 15.58 5.02 -1.77
N ARG A 10 16.68 5.29 -1.05
CA ARG A 10 17.11 4.47 0.10
C ARG A 10 16.11 4.57 1.25
N ALA A 11 15.62 5.77 1.55
CA ALA A 11 14.59 5.98 2.58
C ALA A 11 13.27 5.26 2.24
N SER A 12 12.84 5.27 0.97
CA SER A 12 11.65 4.53 0.53
C SER A 12 11.83 3.02 0.63
N ILE A 13 13.00 2.48 0.24
CA ILE A 13 13.29 1.03 0.36
C ILE A 13 13.33 0.62 1.83
N VAL A 14 13.96 1.43 2.69
CA VAL A 14 13.99 1.19 4.14
C VAL A 14 12.59 1.25 4.73
N ALA A 15 11.76 2.22 4.34
CA ALA A 15 10.37 2.32 4.79
C ALA A 15 9.52 1.12 4.33
N ALA A 16 9.69 0.68 3.08
CA ALA A 16 9.00 -0.48 2.54
C ALA A 16 9.42 -1.79 3.24
N LEU A 17 10.73 -1.96 3.49
CA LEU A 17 11.25 -3.11 4.24
C LEU A 17 10.77 -3.08 5.70
N ALA A 18 10.82 -1.92 6.37
CA ALA A 18 10.32 -1.76 7.72
C ALA A 18 8.83 -2.09 7.81
N TYR A 19 8.03 -1.64 6.84
CA TYR A 19 6.63 -2.00 6.73
C TYR A 19 6.44 -3.52 6.57
N ALA A 20 7.10 -4.13 5.58
CA ALA A 20 6.99 -5.56 5.30
C ALA A 20 7.39 -6.43 6.52
N VAL A 21 8.52 -6.10 7.16
CA VAL A 21 8.99 -6.77 8.38
C VAL A 21 7.99 -6.59 9.51
N THR A 22 7.48 -5.38 9.73
CA THR A 22 6.50 -5.11 10.79
C THR A 22 5.21 -5.91 10.59
N VAL A 23 4.71 -5.98 9.36
CA VAL A 23 3.52 -6.78 9.03
C VAL A 23 3.77 -8.27 9.25
N LEU A 24 4.90 -8.80 8.76
CA LEU A 24 5.27 -10.20 8.98
C LEU A 24 5.38 -10.54 10.47
N LEU A 25 6.03 -9.65 11.24
CA LEU A 25 6.20 -9.80 12.68
C LEU A 25 4.86 -9.77 13.40
N CYS A 26 3.96 -8.84 13.05
CA CYS A 26 2.62 -8.75 13.65
C CYS A 26 1.77 -9.97 13.34
N VAL A 27 1.80 -10.46 12.08
CA VAL A 27 1.07 -11.68 11.69
C VAL A 27 1.61 -12.90 12.43
N TRP A 28 2.92 -13.01 12.59
CA TRP A 28 3.54 -14.10 13.35
C TRP A 28 3.19 -14.03 14.85
N LEU A 29 3.26 -12.84 15.46
CA LEU A 29 2.91 -12.60 16.86
C LEU A 29 1.43 -12.92 17.14
N LEU A 30 0.52 -12.52 16.25
CA LEU A 30 -0.92 -12.80 16.39
C LEU A 30 -1.27 -14.28 16.22
N LYS A 31 -0.46 -15.06 15.49
CA LYS A 31 -0.70 -16.49 15.22
C LYS A 31 -0.09 -17.41 16.27
N HIS A 32 1.02 -17.03 16.90
CA HIS A 32 1.72 -17.89 17.87
C HIS A 32 1.58 -17.36 19.31
N PRO A 33 2.36 -16.36 19.77
CA PRO A 33 2.42 -16.00 21.18
C PRO A 33 1.21 -15.23 21.71
N LEU A 34 0.42 -14.54 20.87
CA LEU A 34 -0.77 -13.79 21.29
C LEU A 34 -2.11 -14.46 20.92
N ALA A 35 -2.09 -15.75 20.56
CA ALA A 35 -3.30 -16.49 20.25
C ALA A 35 -4.26 -16.59 21.46
N ASP A 36 -3.71 -16.65 22.68
CA ASP A 36 -4.46 -16.74 23.94
C ASP A 36 -4.44 -15.43 24.77
N ALA A 37 -3.83 -14.36 24.23
CA ALA A 37 -3.72 -13.08 24.93
C ALA A 37 -5.06 -12.29 24.89
N ALA A 38 -5.27 -11.45 25.92
CA ALA A 38 -6.45 -10.61 26.04
C ALA A 38 -6.70 -9.77 24.77
N PRO A 39 -7.97 -9.56 24.37
CA PRO A 39 -8.33 -8.94 23.09
C PRO A 39 -7.75 -7.54 22.87
N VAL A 40 -7.50 -6.80 23.96
CA VAL A 40 -6.87 -5.47 23.92
C VAL A 40 -5.43 -5.52 23.39
N TRP A 41 -4.62 -6.49 23.83
CA TRP A 41 -3.24 -6.63 23.36
C TRP A 41 -3.17 -7.03 21.88
N ARG A 42 -4.11 -7.86 21.42
CA ARG A 42 -4.22 -8.24 20.01
C ARG A 42 -4.61 -7.05 19.13
N ALA A 43 -5.52 -6.19 19.60
CA ALA A 43 -5.90 -4.96 18.89
C ALA A 43 -4.72 -3.98 18.77
N LEU A 44 -3.95 -3.80 19.86
CA LEU A 44 -2.76 -2.94 19.83
C LEU A 44 -1.72 -3.45 18.84
N VAL A 45 -1.38 -4.75 18.87
CA VAL A 45 -0.41 -5.35 17.93
C VAL A 45 -0.93 -5.30 16.49
N ALA A 46 -2.24 -5.45 16.26
CA ALA A 46 -2.83 -5.31 14.93
C ALA A 46 -2.73 -3.87 14.36
N LEU A 47 -2.62 -2.86 15.21
CA LEU A 47 -2.47 -1.46 14.82
C LEU A 47 -1.03 -0.98 14.70
N VAL A 48 -0.05 -1.68 15.30
CA VAL A 48 1.39 -1.41 15.13
C VAL A 48 1.81 -1.21 13.66
N PRO A 49 1.36 -1.99 12.66
CA PRO A 49 1.76 -1.78 11.26
C PRO A 49 1.22 -0.48 10.64
N MET A 50 0.30 0.23 11.30
CA MET A 50 -0.16 1.55 10.83
C MET A 50 0.94 2.61 10.99
N ALA A 51 1.74 2.55 12.05
CA ALA A 51 2.84 3.49 12.25
C ALA A 51 3.85 3.51 11.08
N PRO A 52 4.43 2.37 10.64
CA PRO A 52 5.34 2.36 9.49
C PRO A 52 4.64 2.72 8.17
N ILE A 53 3.36 2.40 7.98
CA ILE A 53 2.59 2.87 6.81
C ILE A 53 2.56 4.40 6.77
N THR A 54 2.21 5.05 7.87
CA THR A 54 2.11 6.52 7.89
C THR A 54 3.46 7.19 7.65
N TRP A 55 4.55 6.58 8.16
CA TRP A 55 5.91 7.02 7.87
C TRP A 55 6.25 6.87 6.38
N MET A 56 5.96 5.72 5.79
CA MET A 56 6.17 5.45 4.37
C MET A 56 5.41 6.44 3.48
N ILE A 57 4.14 6.71 3.80
CA ILE A 57 3.33 7.72 3.09
C ILE A 57 3.97 9.10 3.20
N ARG A 58 4.43 9.51 4.39
CA ARG A 58 5.14 10.79 4.56
C ARG A 58 6.38 10.91 3.68
N VAL A 59 7.21 9.87 3.65
CA VAL A 59 8.42 9.84 2.81
C VAL A 59 8.04 9.95 1.33
N GLN A 60 7.02 9.22 0.88
CA GLN A 60 6.56 9.27 -0.51
C GLN A 60 6.01 10.64 -0.89
N VAL A 61 5.19 11.26 -0.03
CA VAL A 61 4.65 12.60 -0.25
C VAL A 61 5.79 13.63 -0.34
N ALA A 62 6.76 13.56 0.57
CA ALA A 62 7.92 14.45 0.53
C ALA A 62 8.71 14.30 -0.77
N ILE A 63 8.92 13.06 -1.25
CA ILE A 63 9.58 12.80 -2.54
C ILE A 63 8.78 13.35 -3.72
N ILE A 64 7.46 13.22 -3.71
CA ILE A 64 6.59 13.73 -4.79
C ILE A 64 6.62 15.26 -4.84
N LEU A 65 6.57 15.91 -3.67
CA LEU A 65 6.58 17.37 -3.56
C LEU A 65 7.95 17.97 -3.91
N ALA A 66 9.03 17.21 -3.75
CA ALA A 66 10.39 17.62 -4.10
C ALA A 66 10.73 17.46 -5.60
N ARG A 67 9.80 16.96 -6.42
CA ARG A 67 10.01 16.75 -7.86
C ARG A 67 9.54 17.93 -8.70
N ASP A 68 10.16 18.08 -9.86
CA ASP A 68 9.74 19.04 -10.90
C ASP A 68 8.27 18.86 -11.29
N GLU A 69 7.66 19.95 -11.78
CA GLU A 69 6.22 20.01 -12.05
C GLU A 69 5.73 18.90 -12.97
N LEU A 70 6.47 18.58 -14.03
CA LEU A 70 6.11 17.53 -14.99
C LEU A 70 6.09 16.15 -14.31
N GLN A 71 7.13 15.83 -13.52
CA GLN A 71 7.23 14.56 -12.84
C GLN A 71 6.21 14.44 -11.69
N ARG A 72 5.92 15.54 -11.00
CA ARG A 72 4.86 15.62 -9.98
C ARG A 72 3.46 15.40 -10.60
N ARG A 73 3.18 15.95 -11.79
CA ARG A 73 1.92 15.69 -12.52
C ARG A 73 1.77 14.22 -12.87
N ILE A 74 2.82 13.58 -13.40
CA ILE A 74 2.81 12.14 -13.71
C ILE A 74 2.53 11.31 -12.45
N ASP A 75 3.20 11.62 -11.33
CA ASP A 75 3.00 10.90 -10.07
C ASP A 75 1.56 11.07 -9.54
N LEU A 76 1.01 12.29 -9.55
CA LEU A 76 -0.35 12.56 -9.08
C LEU A 76 -1.42 11.92 -9.97
N GLU A 77 -1.25 11.97 -11.29
CA GLU A 77 -2.16 11.33 -12.26
C GLU A 77 -2.16 9.82 -12.09
N ALA A 78 -0.98 9.22 -11.91
CA ALA A 78 -0.85 7.79 -11.62
C ALA A 78 -1.49 7.40 -10.28
N ILE A 79 -1.32 8.20 -9.23
CA ILE A 79 -1.99 7.98 -7.93
C ILE A 79 -3.49 8.05 -8.10
N ALA A 80 -4.02 9.04 -8.82
CA ALA A 80 -5.46 9.20 -9.03
C ALA A 80 -6.06 7.98 -9.75
N ILE A 81 -5.44 7.55 -10.86
CA ILE A 81 -5.89 6.38 -11.63
C ILE A 81 -5.86 5.11 -10.76
N ALA A 82 -4.76 4.89 -10.03
CA ALA A 82 -4.62 3.74 -9.15
C ALA A 82 -5.65 3.73 -8.02
N SER A 83 -5.86 4.88 -7.38
CA SER A 83 -6.81 5.05 -6.28
C SER A 83 -8.25 4.78 -6.72
N ILE A 84 -8.66 5.36 -7.85
CA ILE A 84 -9.99 5.17 -8.42
C ILE A 84 -10.19 3.72 -8.84
N GLY A 85 -9.22 3.14 -9.56
CA GLY A 85 -9.31 1.75 -10.04
C GLY A 85 -9.42 0.74 -8.89
N VAL A 86 -8.60 0.89 -7.85
CA VAL A 86 -8.64 -0.02 -6.69
C VAL A 86 -9.85 0.24 -5.82
N GLY A 87 -10.28 1.50 -5.66
CA GLY A 87 -11.50 1.84 -4.94
C GLY A 87 -12.74 1.21 -5.59
N LEU A 88 -12.89 1.38 -6.91
CA LEU A 88 -13.96 0.75 -7.69
C LEU A 88 -13.86 -0.79 -7.65
N GLY A 89 -12.67 -1.35 -7.84
CA GLY A 89 -12.47 -2.80 -7.78
C GLY A 89 -12.82 -3.37 -6.40
N SER A 90 -12.43 -2.70 -5.32
CA SER A 90 -12.74 -3.10 -3.95
C SER A 90 -14.24 -3.00 -3.65
N LEU A 91 -14.90 -1.93 -4.13
CA LEU A 91 -16.35 -1.77 -3.99
C LEU A 91 -17.11 -2.86 -4.76
N SER A 92 -16.75 -3.10 -6.01
CA SER A 92 -17.35 -4.17 -6.83
C SER A 92 -17.15 -5.54 -6.18
N LEU A 93 -15.96 -5.83 -5.65
CA LEU A 93 -15.68 -7.07 -4.94
C LEU A 93 -16.52 -7.19 -3.66
N ALA A 94 -16.66 -6.11 -2.89
CA ALA A 94 -17.51 -6.08 -1.71
C ALA A 94 -18.98 -6.35 -2.06
N LEU A 95 -19.50 -5.76 -3.15
CA LEU A 95 -20.86 -6.01 -3.63
C LEU A 95 -21.05 -7.46 -4.11
N LEU A 96 -20.06 -8.06 -4.78
CA LEU A 96 -20.06 -9.46 -5.19
C LEU A 96 -20.10 -10.43 -3.99
N ILE A 97 -19.37 -10.10 -2.92
CA ILE A 97 -19.39 -10.86 -1.65
C ILE A 97 -20.77 -10.75 -0.99
N VAL A 98 -21.34 -9.54 -0.92
CA VAL A 98 -22.70 -9.31 -0.38
C VAL A 98 -23.76 -10.07 -1.19
N ALA A 99 -23.62 -10.09 -2.51
CA ALA A 99 -24.51 -10.82 -3.42
C ALA A 99 -24.30 -12.35 -3.40
N ARG A 100 -23.36 -12.87 -2.60
CA ARG A 100 -22.95 -14.29 -2.54
C ARG A 100 -22.59 -14.90 -3.89
N VAL A 101 -22.16 -14.09 -4.86
CA VAL A 101 -21.66 -14.56 -6.16
C VAL A 101 -20.30 -15.22 -6.00
N TRP A 102 -19.52 -14.77 -5.00
CA TRP A 102 -18.17 -15.26 -4.75
C TRP A 102 -17.93 -15.51 -3.26
N ASP A 103 -17.57 -16.75 -2.91
CA ASP A 103 -17.36 -17.21 -1.53
C ASP A 103 -15.92 -16.97 -1.02
N VAL A 104 -15.35 -15.81 -1.36
CA VAL A 104 -14.04 -15.39 -0.83
C VAL A 104 -14.28 -14.75 0.53
N SER A 105 -13.59 -15.26 1.56
CA SER A 105 -13.63 -14.65 2.89
C SER A 105 -13.28 -13.16 2.79
N GLY A 106 -14.17 -12.28 3.26
CA GLY A 106 -13.90 -10.83 3.26
C GLY A 106 -12.56 -10.48 3.91
N ARG A 107 -12.11 -11.30 4.87
CA ARG A 107 -10.81 -11.16 5.53
C ARG A 107 -9.62 -11.31 4.56
N SER A 108 -9.68 -12.22 3.59
CA SER A 108 -8.62 -12.36 2.57
C SER A 108 -8.67 -11.22 1.56
N ALA A 109 -9.86 -10.73 1.20
CA ALA A 109 -9.99 -9.61 0.26
C ALA A 109 -9.30 -8.35 0.79
N LEU A 110 -9.49 -7.99 2.07
CA LEU A 110 -8.86 -6.82 2.69
C LEU A 110 -7.32 -6.88 2.68
N LEU A 111 -6.73 -8.07 2.84
CA LEU A 111 -5.26 -8.23 2.81
C LEU A 111 -4.66 -7.95 1.44
N TRP A 112 -5.43 -8.15 0.36
CA TRP A 112 -4.99 -7.96 -1.02
C TRP A 112 -5.19 -6.54 -1.57
N VAL A 113 -5.94 -5.67 -0.87
CA VAL A 113 -6.20 -4.29 -1.31
C VAL A 113 -4.91 -3.49 -1.44
N LEU A 114 -4.02 -3.55 -0.45
CA LEU A 114 -2.76 -2.77 -0.44
C LEU A 114 -1.76 -3.26 -1.52
N PRO A 115 -1.55 -4.58 -1.72
CA PRO A 115 -0.83 -5.11 -2.88
C PRO A 115 -1.42 -4.67 -4.21
N ALA A 116 -2.75 -4.76 -4.37
CA ALA A 116 -3.43 -4.34 -5.60
C ALA A 116 -3.23 -2.85 -5.88
N LEU A 117 -3.28 -2.01 -4.84
CA LEU A 117 -3.05 -0.58 -4.94
C LEU A 117 -1.60 -0.22 -5.29
N SER A 118 -0.64 -0.98 -4.75
CA SER A 118 0.77 -0.80 -5.07
C SER A 118 1.09 -1.21 -6.52
N LEU A 119 0.51 -2.33 -6.97
CA LEU A 119 0.64 -2.80 -8.35
C LEU A 119 -0.03 -1.86 -9.35
N SER A 120 -1.27 -1.43 -9.08
CA SER A 120 -1.99 -0.51 -9.96
C SER A 120 -1.29 0.84 -10.06
N TYR A 121 -0.73 1.35 -8.96
CA TYR A 121 0.09 2.56 -8.97
C TYR A 121 1.34 2.39 -9.82
N GLY A 122 2.09 1.30 -9.64
CA GLY A 122 3.29 1.03 -10.46
C GLY A 122 2.97 0.95 -11.95
N LEU A 123 1.88 0.28 -12.31
CA LEU A 123 1.43 0.12 -13.69
C LEU A 123 0.95 1.44 -14.30
N ALA A 124 0.11 2.18 -13.58
CA ALA A 124 -0.38 3.49 -14.00
C ALA A 124 0.77 4.47 -14.20
N ARG A 125 1.73 4.50 -13.27
CA ARG A 125 2.92 5.34 -13.36
C ARG A 125 3.77 5.01 -14.58
N TYR A 126 4.00 3.73 -14.87
CA TYR A 126 4.74 3.31 -16.06
C TYR A 126 4.02 3.74 -17.35
N TRP A 127 2.70 3.57 -17.40
CA TRP A 127 1.89 3.92 -18.57
C TRP A 127 1.86 5.44 -18.81
N VAL A 128 1.63 6.23 -17.77
CA VAL A 128 1.62 7.70 -17.84
C VAL A 128 3.01 8.23 -18.21
N ALA A 129 4.08 7.71 -17.61
CA ALA A 129 5.45 8.11 -17.96
C ALA A 129 5.82 7.80 -19.42
N ARG A 130 5.23 6.77 -20.02
CA ARG A 130 5.41 6.45 -21.44
C ARG A 130 4.63 7.39 -22.37
N ARG A 131 3.55 8.01 -21.88
CA ARG A 131 2.72 8.97 -22.65
C ARG A 131 3.33 10.37 -22.73
N TYR A 132 4.17 10.74 -21.77
CA TYR A 132 4.88 12.03 -21.73
C TYR A 132 6.33 11.96 -22.24
N ARG A 133 6.80 10.78 -22.70
CA ARG A 133 8.04 10.61 -23.46
C ARG A 133 7.79 10.82 -24.94
#